data_AF-C0DBB1-F1
#
_entry.id   AF-C0DBB1-F1
#
_cell.length_a   1.000
_cell.length_b   1.000
_cell.length_c   1.000
_cell.angle_alpha   90.00
_cell.angle_beta   90.00
_cell.angle_gamma   90.00
#
_symmetry.space_group_name_H-M   'P 1'
#
loop_
_entity.id
_entity.type
_entity.pdbx_description
1 polymer ?
#
loop_
_entity_poly.entity_id
_entity_poly.type
_entity_poly.pdbx_seq_one_letter_code
_entity_poly.pdbx_strand_id
1 'polypeptide(L)'
;ACPQEGELRDLLRNPMMLSLYRKTARPDQEGGNVPGDMEEMVGRYLESLYIRQLRADSGDQAEQLRQGYVLRHLLPLVAWEMKRHKRTILTFEEVHRVAGASYRELLQKAFSLSFPEYAGKSRLMLKDIANENEWFDYAVSEQLMERLNLLEKSGNGYYRLIHDNFMDYLVKAAGENRHRLGQYRKKVLGLRLTVGILAAALLAGGAAAVYRSVRPRELTEAEKYGIRNAAQRLMINLQLLDTQMVLQRGVLREAGGEGVLEGNTRETGYLRERIGRALDQEARQGAVATDGSNWLEELELQGTEIPLDVLGRLYLKNQEMSGIMEEALGYLERCLCDSDSPYRDRSKREPLVKAYEAYLDAYAEACYLELLQVMDQMDPESAKTVLDAAAGMSTFKQYVLKYPLSNTQEEELSRQQAAAEGQLKDARGELRQQNFPMTAVGW
;
A
#
# COMPACT_ATOMS: atom_id res chain seq x y z
N ALA A 1 -17.89 -50.98 -4.14
CA ALA A 1 -19.37 -51.14 -4.24
C ALA A 1 -19.89 -50.47 -5.51
N CYS A 2 -20.85 -51.08 -6.22
CA CYS A 2 -21.54 -50.48 -7.37
C CYS A 2 -22.84 -49.83 -6.88
N PRO A 3 -23.18 -48.59 -7.27
CA PRO A 3 -24.39 -47.93 -6.75
C PRO A 3 -25.65 -48.69 -7.19
N GLN A 4 -26.49 -49.07 -6.23
CA GLN A 4 -27.53 -50.07 -6.47
C GLN A 4 -28.78 -49.53 -7.21
N GLU A 5 -29.08 -48.24 -7.20
CA GLU A 5 -30.08 -47.59 -8.07
C GLU A 5 -30.02 -46.05 -7.98
N GLY A 6 -30.39 -45.32 -9.04
CA GLY A 6 -30.47 -43.84 -9.08
C GLY A 6 -29.64 -43.15 -10.18
N GLU A 7 -29.76 -41.81 -10.28
CA GLU A 7 -29.11 -40.94 -11.29
C GLU A 7 -27.60 -41.21 -11.47
N LEU A 8 -26.91 -41.59 -10.39
CA LEU A 8 -25.49 -41.92 -10.40
C LEU A 8 -25.17 -43.15 -11.28
N ARG A 9 -26.04 -44.16 -11.35
CA ARG A 9 -25.85 -45.35 -12.18
C ARG A 9 -25.99 -45.03 -13.67
N ASP A 10 -26.87 -44.10 -14.02
CA ASP A 10 -27.04 -43.65 -15.40
C ASP A 10 -25.90 -42.73 -15.84
N LEU A 11 -25.35 -41.92 -14.93
CA LEU A 11 -24.13 -41.14 -15.14
C LEU A 11 -22.89 -42.01 -15.38
N LEU A 12 -22.75 -43.16 -14.70
CA LEU A 12 -21.64 -44.11 -14.89
C LEU A 12 -21.67 -44.83 -16.24
N ARG A 13 -22.74 -44.69 -17.04
CA ARG A 13 -22.76 -45.16 -18.44
C ARG A 13 -21.85 -44.32 -19.33
N ASN A 14 -21.49 -43.10 -18.91
CA ASN A 14 -20.44 -42.31 -19.56
C ASN A 14 -19.06 -42.88 -19.19
N PRO A 15 -18.25 -43.38 -20.17
CA PRO A 15 -16.95 -44.00 -19.90
C PRO A 15 -15.98 -43.12 -19.11
N MET A 16 -16.08 -41.79 -19.26
CA MET A 16 -15.29 -40.83 -18.50
C MET A 16 -15.73 -40.79 -17.03
N MET A 17 -17.03 -40.76 -16.76
CA MET A 17 -17.58 -40.77 -15.40
C MET A 17 -17.25 -42.07 -14.67
N LEU A 18 -17.25 -43.20 -15.39
CA LEU A 18 -16.80 -44.48 -14.86
C LEU A 18 -15.30 -44.45 -14.50
N SER A 19 -14.48 -43.79 -15.31
CA SER A 19 -13.05 -43.64 -15.05
C SER A 19 -12.76 -42.74 -13.85
N LEU A 20 -13.54 -41.66 -13.68
CA LEU A 20 -13.48 -40.77 -12.52
C LEU A 20 -13.93 -41.49 -11.26
N TYR A 21 -15.05 -42.21 -11.31
CA TYR A 21 -15.58 -43.02 -10.22
C TYR A 21 -14.57 -44.06 -9.72
N ARG A 22 -13.90 -44.77 -10.64
CA ARG A 22 -12.85 -45.74 -10.26
C ARG A 22 -11.68 -45.07 -9.55
N LYS A 23 -11.29 -43.86 -9.96
CA LYS A 23 -10.21 -43.09 -9.35
C LYS A 23 -10.59 -42.51 -7.98
N THR A 24 -11.85 -42.15 -7.76
CA THR A 24 -12.32 -41.44 -6.56
C THR A 24 -12.96 -42.33 -5.50
N ALA A 25 -13.76 -43.33 -5.90
CA ALA A 25 -14.48 -44.21 -4.98
C ALA A 25 -13.63 -45.38 -4.44
N ARG A 26 -12.47 -45.66 -5.07
CA ARG A 26 -11.56 -46.79 -4.77
C ARG A 26 -12.32 -48.04 -4.31
N PRO A 27 -13.23 -48.57 -5.16
CA PRO A 27 -14.20 -49.60 -4.77
C PRO A 27 -13.56 -50.92 -4.31
N ASP A 28 -12.25 -51.08 -4.49
CA ASP A 28 -11.43 -52.27 -4.17
C ASP A 28 -10.72 -52.17 -2.80
N GLN A 29 -10.90 -51.08 -2.04
CA GLN A 29 -10.37 -50.91 -0.68
C GLN A 29 -11.50 -50.98 0.36
N GLU A 30 -11.35 -51.78 1.43
CA GLU A 30 -12.29 -51.82 2.56
C GLU A 30 -12.42 -50.41 3.17
N GLY A 31 -13.64 -49.87 3.20
CA GLY A 31 -13.92 -48.49 3.63
C GLY A 31 -14.10 -47.46 2.50
N GLY A 32 -14.07 -47.88 1.22
CA GLY A 32 -14.36 -47.01 0.08
C GLY A 32 -15.77 -46.41 0.14
N ASN A 33 -15.88 -45.12 0.51
CA ASN A 33 -17.14 -44.40 0.55
C ASN A 33 -17.57 -44.03 -0.88
N VAL A 34 -18.79 -44.38 -1.28
CA VAL A 34 -19.33 -44.07 -2.61
C VAL A 34 -19.72 -42.57 -2.65
N PRO A 35 -19.34 -41.80 -3.69
CA PRO A 35 -19.83 -40.42 -3.86
C PRO A 35 -21.36 -40.41 -3.99
N GLY A 36 -22.04 -39.51 -3.29
CA GLY A 36 -23.49 -39.38 -3.32
C GLY A 36 -24.02 -38.78 -4.62
N ASP A 37 -23.26 -37.89 -5.26
CA ASP A 37 -23.63 -37.25 -6.51
C ASP A 37 -22.42 -36.91 -7.41
N MET A 38 -22.72 -36.31 -8.57
CA MET A 38 -21.74 -35.88 -9.57
C MET A 38 -20.82 -34.76 -9.08
N GLU A 39 -21.35 -33.85 -8.27
CA GLU A 39 -20.64 -32.71 -7.72
C GLU A 39 -19.56 -33.21 -6.74
N GLU A 40 -19.92 -34.14 -5.86
CA GLU A 40 -19.02 -34.78 -4.91
C GLU A 40 -17.94 -35.60 -5.63
N MET A 41 -18.28 -36.26 -6.74
CA MET A 41 -17.30 -37.00 -7.53
C MET A 41 -16.25 -36.08 -8.18
N VAL A 42 -16.67 -34.93 -8.73
CA VAL A 42 -15.74 -33.92 -9.29
C VAL A 42 -14.89 -33.32 -8.18
N GLY A 43 -15.47 -32.99 -7.03
CA GLY A 43 -14.73 -32.46 -5.88
C GLY A 43 -13.66 -33.43 -5.37
N ARG A 44 -14.02 -34.71 -5.20
CA ARG A 44 -13.06 -35.77 -4.80
C ARG A 44 -11.97 -35.97 -5.85
N TYR A 45 -12.29 -35.83 -7.14
CA TYR A 45 -11.28 -35.93 -8.20
C TYR A 45 -10.27 -34.78 -8.13
N LEU A 46 -10.74 -33.53 -8.05
CA LEU A 46 -9.86 -32.35 -7.95
C LEU A 46 -9.02 -32.38 -6.66
N GLU A 47 -9.60 -32.83 -5.54
CA GLU A 47 -8.84 -32.99 -4.30
C GLU A 47 -7.79 -34.11 -4.40
N SER A 48 -8.09 -35.20 -5.12
CA SER A 48 -7.10 -36.25 -5.37
C SER A 48 -5.92 -35.78 -6.25
N LEU A 49 -6.18 -34.88 -7.21
CA LEU A 49 -5.15 -34.24 -8.01
C LEU A 49 -4.30 -33.31 -7.14
N TYR A 50 -4.95 -32.49 -6.32
CA TYR A 50 -4.27 -31.60 -5.38
C TYR A 50 -3.36 -32.36 -4.40
N ILE A 51 -3.84 -33.42 -3.76
CA ILE A 51 -3.04 -34.24 -2.83
C ILE A 51 -1.85 -34.89 -3.54
N ARG A 52 -2.05 -35.38 -4.77
CA ARG A 52 -0.95 -35.96 -5.57
C ARG A 52 0.12 -34.92 -5.85
N GLN A 53 -0.31 -33.72 -6.19
CA GLN A 53 0.55 -32.60 -6.48
C GLN A 53 1.35 -32.15 -5.25
N LEU A 54 0.69 -32.02 -4.09
CA LEU A 54 1.35 -31.70 -2.82
C LEU A 54 2.45 -32.70 -2.45
N ARG A 55 2.25 -33.98 -2.75
CA ARG A 55 3.26 -35.02 -2.52
C ARG A 55 4.43 -34.92 -3.51
N ALA A 56 4.15 -34.58 -4.77
CA ALA A 56 5.19 -34.39 -5.78
C ALA A 56 6.07 -33.18 -5.44
N ASP A 57 5.46 -32.10 -4.97
CA ASP A 57 6.14 -30.85 -4.59
C ASP A 57 6.52 -30.82 -3.09
N SER A 58 6.70 -32.00 -2.46
CA SER A 58 7.04 -32.09 -1.04
C SER A 58 8.37 -31.42 -0.75
N GLY A 59 8.35 -30.40 0.12
CA GLY A 59 9.52 -29.59 0.45
C GLY A 59 9.60 -28.27 -0.32
N ASP A 60 8.78 -28.09 -1.36
CA ASP A 60 8.60 -26.81 -2.04
C ASP A 60 7.29 -26.14 -1.64
N GLN A 61 7.36 -25.36 -0.56
CA GLN A 61 6.19 -24.68 -0.03
C GLN A 61 5.60 -23.65 -1.01
N ALA A 62 6.41 -23.02 -1.86
CA ALA A 62 5.93 -22.03 -2.82
C ALA A 62 5.07 -22.71 -3.89
N GLU A 63 5.56 -23.82 -4.43
CA GLU A 63 4.85 -24.60 -5.44
C GLU A 63 3.56 -25.21 -4.90
N GLN A 64 3.60 -25.79 -3.69
CA GLN A 64 2.39 -26.31 -3.04
C GLN A 64 1.28 -25.27 -2.87
N LEU A 65 1.64 -24.03 -2.54
CA LEU A 65 0.68 -22.92 -2.42
C LEU A 65 0.17 -22.46 -3.79
N ARG A 66 1.05 -22.35 -4.80
CA ARG A 66 0.64 -21.99 -6.17
C ARG A 66 -0.35 -23.01 -6.74
N GLN A 67 -0.09 -24.30 -6.56
CA GLN A 67 -0.97 -25.38 -7.02
C GLN A 67 -2.33 -25.35 -6.32
N GLY A 68 -2.34 -25.14 -5.01
CA GLY A 68 -3.58 -24.96 -4.25
C GLY A 68 -4.38 -23.77 -4.78
N TYR A 69 -3.70 -22.67 -5.09
CA TYR A 69 -4.34 -21.47 -5.59
C TYR A 69 -4.92 -21.65 -7.00
N VAL A 70 -4.16 -22.26 -7.90
CA VAL A 70 -4.57 -22.53 -9.28
C VAL A 70 -5.84 -23.40 -9.32
N LEU A 71 -5.86 -24.48 -8.53
CA LEU A 71 -6.99 -25.41 -8.50
C LEU A 71 -8.22 -24.84 -7.77
N ARG A 72 -8.03 -24.13 -6.66
CA ARG A 72 -9.13 -23.69 -5.79
C ARG A 72 -9.65 -22.30 -6.12
N HIS A 73 -8.92 -21.48 -6.86
CA HIS A 73 -9.32 -20.10 -7.18
C HIS A 73 -9.32 -19.82 -8.68
N LEU A 74 -8.18 -19.99 -9.36
CA LEU A 74 -8.07 -19.60 -10.78
C LEU A 74 -8.97 -20.45 -11.69
N LEU A 75 -8.91 -21.78 -11.58
CA LEU A 75 -9.74 -22.67 -12.40
C LEU A 75 -11.25 -22.43 -12.20
N PRO A 76 -11.75 -22.29 -10.96
CA PRO A 76 -13.12 -21.81 -10.71
C PRO A 76 -13.43 -20.45 -11.36
N LEU A 77 -12.51 -19.49 -11.34
CA LEU A 77 -12.72 -18.19 -11.98
C LEU A 77 -12.83 -18.28 -13.51
N VAL A 78 -12.01 -19.13 -14.15
CA VAL A 78 -12.12 -19.42 -15.59
C VAL A 78 -13.49 -20.00 -15.91
N ALA A 79 -13.94 -20.96 -15.09
CA ALA A 79 -15.24 -21.57 -15.22
C ALA A 79 -16.40 -20.56 -15.02
N TRP A 80 -16.25 -19.66 -14.04
CA TRP A 80 -17.21 -18.58 -13.82
C TRP A 80 -17.36 -17.68 -15.05
N GLU A 81 -16.25 -17.34 -15.72
CA GLU A 81 -16.28 -16.48 -16.90
C GLU A 81 -16.93 -17.18 -18.10
N MET A 82 -16.72 -18.49 -18.27
CA MET A 82 -17.47 -19.32 -19.23
C MET A 82 -18.99 -19.22 -19.01
N LYS A 83 -19.45 -19.42 -17.77
CA LYS A 83 -20.88 -19.28 -17.42
C LYS A 83 -21.39 -17.86 -17.64
N ARG A 84 -20.62 -16.83 -17.29
CA ARG A 84 -20.99 -15.41 -17.47
C ARG A 84 -21.25 -15.09 -18.94
N HIS A 85 -20.43 -15.63 -19.85
CA HIS A 85 -20.60 -15.48 -21.29
C HIS A 85 -21.60 -16.47 -21.90
N LYS A 86 -22.20 -17.36 -21.09
CA LYS A 86 -23.14 -18.41 -21.52
C LYS A 86 -22.56 -19.33 -22.61
N ARG A 87 -21.27 -19.66 -22.51
CA ARG A 87 -20.55 -20.53 -23.46
C ARG A 87 -19.55 -21.43 -22.72
N THR A 88 -19.18 -22.56 -23.31
CA THR A 88 -18.21 -23.52 -22.74
C THR A 88 -16.77 -23.29 -23.22
N ILE A 89 -16.55 -22.21 -23.98
CA ILE A 89 -15.25 -21.86 -24.57
C ILE A 89 -14.91 -20.40 -24.27
N LEU A 90 -13.63 -20.07 -24.17
CA LEU A 90 -13.12 -18.70 -24.01
C LEU A 90 -12.03 -18.40 -25.04
N THR A 91 -11.89 -17.14 -25.42
CA THR A 91 -10.77 -16.67 -26.25
C THR A 91 -9.49 -16.57 -25.42
N PHE A 92 -8.35 -16.44 -26.10
CA PHE A 92 -7.08 -16.13 -25.44
C PHE A 92 -7.16 -14.89 -24.55
N GLU A 93 -7.69 -13.78 -25.07
CA GLU A 93 -7.79 -12.51 -24.33
C GLU A 93 -8.65 -12.64 -23.06
N GLU A 94 -9.69 -13.48 -23.10
CA GLU A 94 -10.58 -13.69 -21.97
C GLU A 94 -9.91 -14.50 -20.86
N VAL A 95 -9.22 -15.59 -21.22
CA VAL A 95 -8.47 -16.39 -20.24
C VAL A 95 -7.29 -15.58 -19.68
N HIS A 96 -6.61 -14.82 -20.54
CA HIS A 96 -5.53 -13.91 -20.14
C HIS A 96 -6.02 -12.86 -19.14
N ARG A 97 -7.17 -12.23 -19.41
CA ARG A 97 -7.81 -11.28 -18.48
C ARG A 97 -8.18 -11.93 -17.15
N VAL A 98 -8.69 -13.17 -17.16
CA VAL A 98 -9.02 -13.92 -15.93
C VAL A 98 -7.76 -14.23 -15.13
N ALA A 99 -6.68 -14.67 -15.79
CA ALA A 99 -5.40 -14.92 -15.15
C ALA A 99 -4.80 -13.63 -14.54
N GLY A 100 -4.82 -12.52 -15.28
CA GLY A 100 -4.36 -11.21 -14.78
C GLY A 100 -5.21 -10.67 -13.62
N ALA A 101 -6.54 -10.86 -13.65
CA ALA A 101 -7.40 -10.55 -12.52
C ALA A 101 -7.05 -11.40 -11.28
N SER A 102 -6.80 -12.69 -11.48
CA SER A 102 -6.36 -13.61 -10.42
C SER A 102 -4.97 -13.23 -9.85
N TYR A 103 -4.03 -12.80 -10.70
CA TYR A 103 -2.73 -12.28 -10.25
C TYR A 103 -2.88 -11.04 -9.36
N ARG A 104 -3.68 -10.06 -9.80
CA ARG A 104 -3.96 -8.85 -9.00
C ARG A 104 -4.68 -9.17 -7.70
N GLU A 105 -5.57 -10.15 -7.72
CA GLU A 105 -6.31 -10.57 -6.52
C GLU A 105 -5.38 -11.17 -5.45
N LEU A 106 -4.37 -11.96 -5.84
CA LEU A 106 -3.32 -12.45 -4.91
C LEU A 106 -2.57 -11.33 -4.19
N LEU A 107 -2.41 -10.18 -4.84
CA LEU A 107 -1.72 -9.01 -4.28
C LEU A 107 -2.61 -8.20 -3.32
N GLN A 108 -3.92 -8.42 -3.33
CA GLN A 108 -4.85 -7.67 -2.48
C GLN A 108 -4.84 -8.17 -1.04
N LYS A 109 -4.80 -7.22 -0.09
CA LYS A 109 -4.93 -7.51 1.34
C LYS A 109 -6.25 -8.22 1.69
N ALA A 110 -7.35 -7.88 0.99
CA ALA A 110 -8.66 -8.51 1.18
C ALA A 110 -8.63 -10.02 0.86
N PHE A 111 -7.84 -10.43 -0.13
CA PHE A 111 -7.68 -11.84 -0.48
C PHE A 111 -6.94 -12.61 0.62
N SER A 112 -5.78 -12.08 1.05
CA SER A 112 -4.97 -12.66 2.14
C SER A 112 -5.77 -12.86 3.43
N LEU A 113 -6.72 -11.98 3.72
CA LEU A 113 -7.54 -12.08 4.93
C LEU A 113 -8.78 -12.98 4.76
N SER A 114 -9.22 -13.21 3.52
CA SER A 114 -10.34 -14.12 3.21
C SER A 114 -9.90 -15.59 3.14
N PHE A 115 -8.62 -15.82 2.85
CA PHE A 115 -8.02 -17.15 2.70
C PHE A 115 -6.71 -17.22 3.50
N PRO A 116 -6.80 -17.49 4.82
CA PRO A 116 -5.66 -17.45 5.74
C PRO A 116 -4.48 -18.33 5.34
N GLU A 117 -4.74 -19.42 4.60
CA GLU A 117 -3.71 -20.32 4.08
C GLU A 117 -2.67 -19.60 3.19
N TYR A 118 -3.06 -18.49 2.53
CA TYR A 118 -2.21 -17.66 1.67
C TYR A 118 -1.74 -16.35 2.33
N ALA A 119 -2.19 -16.05 3.55
CA ALA A 119 -1.90 -14.79 4.23
C ALA A 119 -0.38 -14.56 4.40
N GLY A 120 0.13 -13.45 3.88
CA GLY A 120 1.55 -13.09 3.94
C GLY A 120 2.46 -13.96 3.06
N LYS A 121 1.91 -14.89 2.27
CA LYS A 121 2.66 -15.81 1.41
C LYS A 121 2.58 -15.47 -0.08
N SER A 122 1.91 -14.38 -0.45
CA SER A 122 1.83 -13.91 -1.84
C SER A 122 3.23 -13.64 -2.43
N ARG A 123 4.13 -13.02 -1.66
CA ARG A 123 5.53 -12.82 -2.05
C ARG A 123 6.30 -14.13 -2.29
N LEU A 124 5.99 -15.17 -1.52
CA LEU A 124 6.59 -16.50 -1.68
C LEU A 124 6.07 -17.19 -2.95
N MET A 125 4.76 -17.12 -3.21
CA MET A 125 4.13 -17.69 -4.40
C MET A 125 4.60 -17.01 -5.68
N LEU A 126 4.87 -15.70 -5.64
CA LEU A 126 5.24 -14.89 -6.81
C LEU A 126 6.75 -14.65 -6.96
N LYS A 127 7.60 -15.37 -6.20
CA LYS A 127 9.04 -15.11 -6.12
C LYS A 127 9.77 -15.08 -7.48
N ASP A 128 9.28 -15.86 -8.44
CA ASP A 128 9.83 -15.97 -9.79
C ASP A 128 8.78 -15.64 -10.87
N ILE A 129 7.76 -14.85 -10.50
CA ILE A 129 6.66 -14.42 -11.39
C ILE A 129 6.54 -12.91 -11.27
N ALA A 130 7.07 -12.18 -12.24
CA ALA A 130 7.19 -10.74 -12.20
C ALA A 130 5.89 -10.00 -12.62
N ASN A 131 5.05 -10.63 -13.44
CA ASN A 131 3.92 -9.94 -14.07
C ASN A 131 2.77 -10.88 -14.44
N GLU A 132 1.66 -10.29 -14.91
CA GLU A 132 0.44 -11.02 -15.31
C GLU A 132 0.67 -12.01 -16.46
N ASN A 133 1.64 -11.77 -17.35
CA ASN A 133 1.95 -12.68 -18.46
C ASN A 133 2.68 -13.92 -17.95
N GLU A 134 3.70 -13.74 -17.11
CA GLU A 134 4.40 -14.87 -16.47
C GLU A 134 3.45 -15.67 -15.57
N TRP A 135 2.50 -15.01 -14.91
CA TRP A 135 1.44 -15.70 -14.18
C TRP A 135 0.52 -16.49 -15.09
N PHE A 136 0.16 -15.97 -16.27
CA PHE A 136 -0.62 -16.71 -17.26
C PHE A 136 0.15 -17.93 -17.77
N ASP A 137 1.42 -17.76 -18.14
CA ASP A 137 2.25 -18.84 -18.67
C ASP A 137 2.40 -19.97 -17.63
N TYR A 138 2.75 -19.63 -16.39
CA TYR A 138 2.80 -20.60 -15.30
C TYR A 138 1.42 -21.22 -15.01
N ALA A 139 0.43 -20.39 -14.65
CA ALA A 139 -0.80 -20.88 -14.04
C ALA A 139 -1.76 -21.52 -15.04
N VAL A 140 -1.80 -21.03 -16.28
CA VAL A 140 -2.72 -21.51 -17.32
C VAL A 140 -2.02 -22.51 -18.23
N SER A 141 -0.89 -22.12 -18.84
CA SER A 141 -0.22 -22.96 -19.83
C SER A 141 0.46 -24.17 -19.17
N GLU A 142 1.36 -23.95 -18.21
CA GLU A 142 2.09 -25.05 -17.57
C GLU A 142 1.19 -25.86 -16.61
N GLN A 143 0.46 -25.18 -15.71
CA GLN A 143 -0.29 -25.91 -14.68
C GLN A 143 -1.62 -26.45 -15.19
N LEU A 144 -2.54 -25.60 -15.66
CA LEU A 144 -3.89 -26.06 -16.00
C LEU A 144 -3.96 -26.86 -17.30
N MET A 145 -3.12 -26.57 -18.30
CA MET A 145 -3.13 -27.30 -19.56
C MET A 145 -2.19 -28.51 -19.56
N GLU A 146 -0.91 -28.31 -19.23
CA GLU A 146 0.09 -29.37 -19.38
C GLU A 146 0.12 -30.34 -18.18
N ARG A 147 0.30 -29.81 -16.96
CA ARG A 147 0.56 -30.64 -15.77
C ARG A 147 -0.72 -31.29 -15.22
N LEU A 148 -1.80 -30.51 -15.07
CA LEU A 148 -3.05 -30.96 -14.48
C LEU A 148 -4.07 -31.44 -15.54
N ASN A 149 -3.91 -31.00 -16.79
CA ASN A 149 -4.77 -31.35 -17.91
C ASN A 149 -6.27 -31.11 -17.61
N LEU A 150 -6.58 -29.91 -17.14
CA LEU A 150 -7.93 -29.44 -16.79
C LEU A 150 -8.48 -28.42 -17.79
N LEU A 151 -7.60 -27.76 -18.54
CA LEU A 151 -7.93 -26.89 -19.67
C LEU A 151 -7.29 -27.44 -20.95
N GLU A 152 -7.98 -27.28 -22.08
CA GLU A 152 -7.48 -27.63 -23.39
C GLU A 152 -7.63 -26.44 -24.34
N LYS A 153 -6.63 -26.23 -25.20
CA LYS A 153 -6.70 -25.28 -26.31
C LYS A 153 -7.15 -26.01 -27.57
N SER A 154 -8.36 -25.69 -28.04
CA SER A 154 -8.89 -26.17 -29.32
C SER A 154 -8.04 -25.69 -30.49
N GLY A 155 -8.08 -26.42 -31.61
CA GLY A 155 -7.34 -26.07 -32.84
C GLY A 155 -7.63 -24.67 -33.40
N ASN A 156 -8.78 -24.08 -33.03
CA ASN A 156 -9.17 -22.71 -33.41
C ASN A 156 -8.69 -21.64 -32.41
N GLY A 157 -7.86 -22.01 -31.42
CA GLY A 157 -7.28 -21.08 -30.45
C GLY A 157 -8.15 -20.78 -29.22
N TYR A 158 -9.32 -21.39 -29.09
CA TYR A 158 -10.19 -21.24 -27.91
C TYR A 158 -9.82 -22.21 -26.80
N TYR A 159 -10.00 -21.77 -25.55
CA TYR A 159 -9.78 -22.53 -24.34
C TYR A 159 -11.09 -23.12 -23.83
N ARG A 160 -11.08 -24.39 -23.44
CA ARG A 160 -12.23 -25.09 -22.87
C ARG A 160 -11.81 -25.94 -21.68
N LEU A 161 -12.74 -26.22 -20.77
CA LEU A 161 -12.53 -27.27 -19.78
C LEU A 161 -12.38 -28.61 -20.50
N ILE A 162 -11.54 -29.50 -19.96
CA ILE A 162 -11.40 -30.85 -20.52
C ILE A 162 -12.73 -31.63 -20.48
N HIS A 163 -13.57 -31.31 -19.48
CA HIS A 163 -14.90 -31.89 -19.30
C HIS A 163 -15.92 -30.83 -18.89
N ASP A 164 -17.00 -30.69 -19.67
CA ASP A 164 -18.12 -29.80 -19.37
C ASP A 164 -18.82 -30.16 -18.05
N ASN A 165 -18.69 -31.41 -17.62
CA ASN A 165 -19.20 -31.92 -16.35
C ASN A 165 -18.57 -31.25 -15.11
N PHE A 166 -17.44 -30.56 -15.26
CA PHE A 166 -16.81 -29.82 -14.15
C PHE A 166 -17.42 -28.43 -13.97
N MET A 167 -18.24 -28.00 -14.94
CA MET A 167 -18.70 -26.62 -15.05
C MET A 167 -19.48 -26.17 -13.82
N ASP A 168 -20.48 -26.95 -13.40
CA ASP A 168 -21.36 -26.59 -12.28
C ASP A 168 -20.63 -26.59 -10.94
N TYR A 169 -19.77 -27.59 -10.69
CA TYR A 169 -18.92 -27.65 -9.50
C TYR A 169 -18.01 -26.42 -9.41
N LEU A 170 -17.27 -26.13 -10.50
CA LEU A 170 -16.30 -25.03 -10.53
C LEU A 170 -16.97 -23.66 -10.43
N VAL A 171 -18.13 -23.48 -11.05
CA VAL A 171 -18.92 -22.26 -10.92
C VAL A 171 -19.40 -22.06 -9.49
N LYS A 172 -19.88 -23.11 -8.83
CA LYS A 172 -20.32 -23.05 -7.44
C LYS A 172 -19.15 -22.68 -6.53
N ALA A 173 -18.00 -23.34 -6.69
CA ALA A 173 -16.77 -23.01 -5.98
C ALA A 173 -16.33 -21.55 -6.21
N ALA A 174 -16.43 -21.04 -7.44
CA ALA A 174 -16.14 -19.64 -7.74
C ALA A 174 -17.12 -18.68 -7.06
N GLY A 175 -18.41 -19.04 -7.02
CA GLY A 175 -19.45 -18.32 -6.30
C GLY A 175 -19.17 -18.25 -4.81
N GLU A 176 -18.78 -19.38 -4.20
CA GLU A 176 -18.39 -19.46 -2.78
C GLU A 176 -17.14 -18.62 -2.48
N ASN A 177 -16.10 -18.70 -3.32
CA ASN A 177 -14.89 -17.89 -3.18
C ASN A 177 -15.21 -16.40 -3.25
N ARG A 178 -15.98 -15.99 -4.27
CA ARG A 178 -16.45 -14.61 -4.42
C ARG A 178 -17.35 -14.18 -3.27
N HIS A 179 -18.15 -15.09 -2.73
CA HIS A 179 -18.99 -14.81 -1.56
C HIS A 179 -18.12 -14.61 -0.32
N ARG A 180 -17.10 -15.44 -0.06
CA ARG A 180 -16.16 -15.27 1.06
C ARG A 180 -15.37 -13.97 0.95
N LEU A 181 -14.82 -13.68 -0.22
CA LEU A 181 -14.16 -12.40 -0.53
C LEU A 181 -15.11 -11.22 -0.37
N GLY A 182 -16.34 -11.36 -0.86
CA GLY A 182 -17.40 -10.37 -0.75
C GLY A 182 -17.86 -10.17 0.69
N GLN A 183 -17.96 -11.22 1.50
CA GLN A 183 -18.28 -11.17 2.93
C GLN A 183 -17.16 -10.48 3.70
N TYR A 184 -15.90 -10.71 3.35
CA TYR A 184 -14.78 -10.04 3.98
C TYR A 184 -14.73 -8.55 3.60
N ARG A 185 -14.87 -8.23 2.31
CA ARG A 185 -15.05 -6.85 1.82
C ARG A 185 -16.25 -6.16 2.51
N LYS A 186 -17.36 -6.89 2.72
CA LYS A 186 -18.55 -6.43 3.44
C LYS A 186 -18.36 -6.35 4.96
N LYS A 187 -17.52 -7.17 5.59
CA LYS A 187 -17.18 -7.11 7.04
C LYS A 187 -16.22 -5.96 7.33
N VAL A 188 -15.27 -5.68 6.43
CA VAL A 188 -14.44 -4.47 6.48
C VAL A 188 -15.28 -3.22 6.24
N LEU A 189 -16.27 -3.27 5.33
CA LEU A 189 -17.30 -2.24 5.18
C LEU A 189 -18.21 -2.13 6.43
N GLY A 190 -18.55 -3.27 7.05
CA GLY A 190 -19.44 -3.39 8.20
C GLY A 190 -18.84 -2.87 9.50
N LEU A 191 -17.54 -3.06 9.70
CA LEU A 191 -16.78 -2.49 10.82
C LEU A 191 -16.65 -0.97 10.69
N ARG A 192 -16.52 -0.46 9.45
CA ARG A 192 -16.60 0.97 9.12
C ARG A 192 -18.02 1.54 9.32
N LEU A 193 -19.06 0.73 9.11
CA LEU A 193 -20.47 1.10 9.32
C LEU A 193 -20.88 1.18 10.80
N THR A 194 -20.34 0.35 11.71
CA THR A 194 -20.67 0.44 13.14
C THR A 194 -20.10 1.68 13.82
N VAL A 195 -18.93 2.17 13.37
CA VAL A 195 -18.38 3.46 13.79
C VAL A 195 -19.22 4.61 13.17
N GLY A 196 -19.72 4.42 11.95
CA GLY A 196 -20.61 5.36 11.26
C GLY A 196 -22.04 5.44 11.82
N ILE A 197 -22.61 4.37 12.40
CA ILE A 197 -23.98 4.40 12.95
C ILE A 197 -24.06 5.22 14.25
N LEU A 198 -22.98 5.25 15.05
CA LEU A 198 -22.90 6.14 16.20
C LEU A 198 -22.87 7.62 15.77
N ALA A 199 -22.31 7.92 14.60
CA ALA A 199 -22.34 9.24 13.97
C ALA A 199 -23.66 9.54 13.22
N ALA A 200 -24.31 8.53 12.63
CA ALA A 200 -25.54 8.70 11.84
C ALA A 200 -26.80 8.90 12.69
N ALA A 201 -26.82 8.46 13.95
CA ALA A 201 -27.90 8.83 14.88
C ALA A 201 -27.94 10.35 15.15
N LEU A 202 -26.82 11.07 14.99
CA LEU A 202 -26.78 12.53 15.02
C LEU A 202 -27.30 13.18 13.73
N LEU A 203 -27.46 12.41 12.64
CA LEU A 203 -27.77 12.90 11.28
C LEU A 203 -29.12 12.42 10.73
N ALA A 204 -29.99 11.81 11.54
CA ALA A 204 -31.33 11.40 11.13
C ALA A 204 -32.26 12.57 10.69
N GLY A 205 -31.84 13.83 10.85
CA GLY A 205 -32.51 14.99 10.26
C GLY A 205 -32.26 15.22 8.75
N GLY A 206 -31.29 14.52 8.14
CA GLY A 206 -30.76 14.87 6.81
C GLY A 206 -31.34 14.12 5.59
N ALA A 207 -32.26 13.17 5.75
CA ALA A 207 -32.58 12.21 4.67
C ALA A 207 -33.35 12.77 3.45
N ALA A 208 -33.92 13.98 3.50
CA ALA A 208 -34.57 14.59 2.34
C ALA A 208 -33.59 15.26 1.34
N ALA A 209 -32.32 15.47 1.72
CA ALA A 209 -31.36 16.25 0.94
C ALA A 209 -30.63 15.46 -0.17
N VAL A 210 -30.64 14.12 -0.11
CA VAL A 210 -29.72 13.28 -0.91
C VAL A 210 -30.15 13.11 -2.37
N TYR A 211 -31.41 13.41 -2.75
CA TYR A 211 -31.82 13.30 -4.15
C TYR A 211 -31.25 14.42 -5.06
N ARG A 212 -30.56 15.43 -4.48
CA ARG A 212 -30.00 16.57 -5.21
C ARG A 212 -28.48 16.50 -5.49
N SER A 213 -27.73 15.52 -4.98
CA SER A 213 -26.26 15.54 -4.94
C SER A 213 -25.53 14.63 -5.95
N VAL A 214 -26.16 14.23 -7.06
CA VAL A 214 -25.48 13.57 -8.22
C VAL A 214 -24.95 14.61 -9.22
N ARG A 215 -24.60 15.82 -8.74
CA ARG A 215 -23.68 16.71 -9.43
C ARG A 215 -22.45 16.88 -8.54
N PRO A 216 -21.23 16.83 -9.08
CA PRO A 216 -20.08 17.34 -8.36
C PRO A 216 -20.42 18.77 -7.93
N ARG A 217 -20.25 19.08 -6.64
CA ARG A 217 -20.41 20.45 -6.15
C ARG A 217 -19.35 21.28 -6.86
N GLU A 218 -19.77 22.13 -7.79
CA GLU A 218 -18.89 23.20 -8.26
C GLU A 218 -18.60 24.08 -7.05
N LEU A 219 -17.33 24.10 -6.63
CA LEU A 219 -16.87 25.04 -5.61
C LEU A 219 -17.32 26.44 -6.02
N THR A 220 -17.97 27.14 -5.10
CA THR A 220 -18.32 28.55 -5.28
C THR A 220 -17.03 29.37 -5.45
N GLU A 221 -17.11 30.51 -6.13
CA GLU A 221 -15.95 31.38 -6.29
C GLU A 221 -15.38 31.88 -4.94
N ALA A 222 -16.22 31.95 -3.90
CA ALA A 222 -15.79 32.26 -2.54
C ALA A 222 -14.95 31.12 -1.92
N GLU A 223 -15.34 29.86 -2.12
CA GLU A 223 -14.57 28.70 -1.65
C GLU A 223 -13.24 28.55 -2.38
N LYS A 224 -13.22 28.72 -3.71
CA LYS A 224 -11.97 28.71 -4.48
C LYS A 224 -11.03 29.83 -4.03
N TYR A 225 -11.57 31.01 -3.73
CA TYR A 225 -10.78 32.14 -3.23
C TYR A 225 -10.17 31.85 -1.85
N GLY A 226 -10.94 31.27 -0.92
CA GLY A 226 -10.46 30.84 0.40
C GLY A 226 -9.34 29.79 0.31
N ILE A 227 -9.55 28.74 -0.50
CA ILE A 227 -8.55 27.68 -0.73
C ILE A 227 -7.27 28.25 -1.34
N ARG A 228 -7.38 29.13 -2.34
CA ARG A 228 -6.23 29.77 -2.98
C ARG A 228 -5.41 30.61 -2.00
N ASN A 229 -6.07 31.39 -1.14
CA ASN A 229 -5.39 32.21 -0.12
C ASN A 229 -4.67 31.33 0.91
N ALA A 230 -5.32 30.27 1.38
CA ALA A 230 -4.71 29.28 2.28
C ALA A 230 -3.50 28.61 1.62
N ALA A 231 -3.63 28.16 0.38
CA ALA A 231 -2.52 27.56 -0.38
C ALA A 231 -1.34 28.53 -0.55
N GLN A 232 -1.60 29.80 -0.87
CA GLN A 232 -0.56 30.83 -0.98
C GLN A 232 0.21 31.03 0.33
N ARG A 233 -0.50 30.99 1.46
CA ARG A 233 0.12 31.17 2.75
C ARG A 233 0.91 29.95 3.20
N LEU A 234 0.36 28.76 2.95
CA LEU A 234 1.05 27.49 3.16
C LEU A 234 2.40 27.47 2.41
N MET A 235 2.43 27.95 1.17
CA MET A 235 3.68 28.03 0.39
C MET A 235 4.75 28.89 1.06
N ILE A 236 4.39 29.99 1.73
CA ILE A 236 5.34 30.84 2.45
C ILE A 236 5.96 30.06 3.62
N ASN A 237 5.15 29.35 4.41
CA ASN A 237 5.66 28.54 5.52
C ASN A 237 6.54 27.38 5.04
N LEU A 238 6.16 26.72 3.93
CA LEU A 238 6.98 25.67 3.32
C LEU A 238 8.30 26.22 2.76
N GLN A 239 8.34 27.45 2.26
CA GLN A 239 9.58 28.10 1.81
C GLN A 239 10.51 28.43 2.99
N LEU A 240 9.96 28.86 4.13
CA LEU A 240 10.71 29.06 5.36
C LEU A 240 11.30 27.73 5.86
N LEU A 241 10.48 26.67 5.86
CA LEU A 241 10.92 25.32 6.19
C LEU A 241 12.04 24.83 5.25
N ASP A 242 11.89 25.00 3.93
CA ASP A 242 12.93 24.65 2.96
C ASP A 242 14.24 25.37 3.28
N THR A 243 14.17 26.66 3.60
CA THR A 243 15.36 27.46 3.94
C THR A 243 16.03 26.95 5.22
N GLN A 244 15.27 26.69 6.28
CA GLN A 244 15.77 26.10 7.53
C GLN A 244 16.45 24.75 7.27
N MET A 245 15.84 23.88 6.47
CA MET A 245 16.40 22.56 6.16
C MET A 245 17.67 22.64 5.30
N VAL A 246 17.72 23.56 4.33
CA VAL A 246 18.92 23.82 3.51
C VAL A 246 20.08 24.33 4.36
N LEU A 247 19.82 25.25 5.30
CA LEU A 247 20.84 25.76 6.22
C LEU A 247 21.45 24.63 7.05
N GLN A 248 20.61 23.79 7.63
CA GLN A 248 21.03 22.66 8.47
C GLN A 248 21.80 21.60 7.69
N ARG A 249 21.32 21.22 6.49
CA ARG A 249 22.07 20.33 5.59
C ARG A 249 23.42 20.90 5.18
N GLY A 250 23.49 22.23 5.02
CA GLY A 250 24.73 22.95 4.78
C GLY A 250 25.72 22.78 5.94
N VAL A 251 25.27 22.94 7.17
CA VAL A 251 26.08 22.70 8.38
C VAL A 251 26.52 21.23 8.44
N LEU A 252 25.61 20.28 8.22
CA LEU A 252 25.91 18.85 8.33
C LEU A 252 26.96 18.38 7.32
N ARG A 253 26.90 18.90 6.10
CA ARG A 253 27.93 18.64 5.09
C ARG A 253 29.33 19.04 5.54
N GLU A 254 29.45 20.15 6.27
CA GLU A 254 30.72 20.60 6.84
C GLU A 254 31.09 19.80 8.08
N ALA A 255 30.10 19.47 8.92
CA ALA A 255 30.30 18.64 10.10
C ALA A 255 30.78 17.21 9.78
N GLY A 256 30.35 16.66 8.64
CA GLY A 256 30.79 15.36 8.11
C GLY A 256 32.14 15.40 7.40
N GLY A 257 32.79 16.56 7.31
CA GLY A 257 34.12 16.71 6.74
C GLY A 257 35.20 16.01 7.57
N GLU A 258 36.22 15.44 6.90
CA GLU A 258 37.24 14.63 7.56
C GLU A 258 37.96 15.37 8.70
N GLY A 259 38.39 16.61 8.50
CA GLY A 259 39.10 17.33 9.57
C GLY A 259 38.20 17.77 10.72
N VAL A 260 36.89 18.00 10.52
CA VAL A 260 35.95 18.15 11.65
C VAL A 260 35.82 16.83 12.42
N LEU A 261 35.66 15.71 11.72
CA LEU A 261 35.53 14.39 12.34
C LEU A 261 36.81 13.96 13.08
N GLU A 262 37.98 14.43 12.64
CA GLU A 262 39.28 14.20 13.28
C GLU A 262 39.62 15.25 14.36
N GLY A 263 38.87 16.35 14.47
CA GLY A 263 39.09 17.38 15.49
C GLY A 263 40.17 18.38 15.19
N ASN A 264 40.39 18.65 13.90
CA ASN A 264 41.20 19.76 13.46
C ASN A 264 40.61 21.09 13.95
N THR A 265 41.34 21.79 14.82
CA THR A 265 40.91 23.05 15.45
C THR A 265 40.49 24.12 14.45
N ARG A 266 41.12 24.16 13.26
CA ARG A 266 40.79 25.14 12.22
C ARG A 266 39.44 24.82 11.58
N GLU A 267 39.20 23.56 11.25
CA GLU A 267 37.94 23.13 10.62
C GLU A 267 36.76 23.18 11.57
N THR A 268 36.96 22.80 12.84
CA THR A 268 35.94 22.96 13.88
C THR A 268 35.62 24.44 14.15
N GLY A 269 36.61 25.33 13.98
CA GLY A 269 36.41 26.78 14.01
C GLY A 269 35.49 27.27 12.88
N TYR A 270 35.73 26.84 11.64
CA TYR A 270 34.86 27.17 10.50
C TYR A 270 33.44 26.63 10.67
N LEU A 271 33.30 25.41 11.19
CA LEU A 271 32.00 24.83 11.50
C LEU A 271 31.23 25.68 12.51
N ARG A 272 31.88 26.14 13.59
CA ARG A 272 31.27 27.02 14.60
C ARG A 272 30.76 28.32 13.97
N GLU A 273 31.56 28.98 13.14
CA GLU A 273 31.13 30.19 12.42
C GLU A 273 29.95 29.92 11.48
N ARG A 274 29.90 28.73 10.85
CA ARG A 274 28.78 28.35 9.99
C ARG A 274 27.50 28.08 10.78
N ILE A 275 27.58 27.41 11.93
CA ILE A 275 26.45 27.21 12.84
C ILE A 275 25.89 28.57 13.27
N GLY A 276 26.74 29.48 13.74
CA GLY A 276 26.32 30.82 14.12
C GLY A 276 25.61 31.58 12.99
N ARG A 277 26.17 31.56 11.77
CA ARG A 277 25.52 32.18 10.60
C ARG A 277 24.18 31.56 10.25
N ALA A 278 24.04 30.24 10.39
CA ALA A 278 22.79 29.54 10.10
C ALA A 278 21.68 29.95 11.09
N LEU A 279 21.99 29.99 12.39
CA LEU A 279 21.07 30.42 13.44
C LEU A 279 20.70 31.90 13.30
N ASP A 280 21.68 32.77 13.04
CA ASP A 280 21.43 34.20 12.79
C ASP A 280 20.52 34.44 11.58
N GLN A 281 20.69 33.64 10.52
CA GLN A 281 19.86 33.74 9.33
C GLN A 281 18.43 33.28 9.60
N GLU A 282 18.24 32.21 10.38
CA GLU A 282 16.94 31.70 10.79
C GLU A 282 16.17 32.73 11.64
N ALA A 283 16.83 33.30 12.65
CA ALA A 283 16.23 34.28 13.55
C ALA A 283 15.72 35.54 12.81
N ARG A 284 16.36 35.93 11.70
CA ARG A 284 15.93 37.04 10.85
C ARG A 284 14.69 36.73 10.00
N GLN A 285 14.42 35.45 9.75
CA GLN A 285 13.33 34.98 8.88
C GLN A 285 12.06 34.62 9.66
N GLY A 286 12.17 34.29 10.95
CA GLY A 286 11.05 33.85 11.80
C GLY A 286 9.84 34.79 11.87
N ALA A 287 10.04 36.11 11.65
CA ALA A 287 8.98 37.11 11.70
C ALA A 287 7.93 37.03 10.55
N VAL A 288 8.20 36.23 9.51
CA VAL A 288 7.33 36.11 8.33
C VAL A 288 6.34 34.93 8.46
N ALA A 289 6.59 34.04 9.41
CA ALA A 289 5.77 32.86 9.67
C ALA A 289 4.36 33.23 10.14
N THR A 290 3.39 32.36 9.84
CA THR A 290 2.03 32.46 10.38
C THR A 290 1.56 31.09 10.85
N ASP A 291 0.70 31.06 11.86
CA ASP A 291 0.10 29.85 12.41
C ASP A 291 -1.09 29.32 11.59
N GLY A 292 -1.53 30.05 10.56
CA GLY A 292 -2.59 29.59 9.67
C GLY A 292 -4.01 29.82 10.20
N SER A 293 -4.16 30.28 11.44
CA SER A 293 -5.42 30.27 12.22
C SER A 293 -6.59 30.92 11.48
N ASN A 294 -6.38 32.12 10.92
CA ASN A 294 -7.43 32.85 10.19
C ASN A 294 -7.94 32.10 8.95
N TRP A 295 -7.07 31.38 8.22
CA TRP A 295 -7.47 30.63 7.03
C TRP A 295 -8.08 29.28 7.39
N LEU A 296 -7.64 28.65 8.49
CA LEU A 296 -8.26 27.44 9.00
C LEU A 296 -9.71 27.71 9.44
N GLU A 297 -9.94 28.81 10.17
CA GLU A 297 -11.29 29.25 10.56
C GLU A 297 -12.15 29.57 9.33
N GLU A 298 -11.59 30.27 8.33
CA GLU A 298 -12.31 30.59 7.09
C GLU A 298 -12.72 29.32 6.32
N LEU A 299 -11.82 28.35 6.21
CA LEU A 299 -12.08 27.07 5.54
C LEU A 299 -13.07 26.19 6.33
N GLU A 300 -13.01 26.20 7.66
CA GLU A 300 -13.96 25.51 8.53
C GLU A 300 -15.38 26.07 8.37
N LEU A 301 -15.53 27.41 8.36
CA LEU A 301 -16.80 28.09 8.13
C LEU A 301 -17.39 27.81 6.74
N GLN A 302 -16.53 27.56 5.75
CA GLN A 302 -16.93 27.20 4.38
C GLN A 302 -17.32 25.71 4.23
N GLY A 303 -17.00 24.86 5.21
CA GLY A 303 -17.31 23.43 5.18
C GLY A 303 -16.53 22.67 4.10
N THR A 304 -15.25 22.98 3.94
CA THR A 304 -14.35 22.33 2.97
C THR A 304 -14.10 20.85 3.29
N GLU A 305 -13.73 20.06 2.28
CA GLU A 305 -13.29 18.66 2.42
C GLU A 305 -11.77 18.54 2.72
N ILE A 306 -11.04 19.66 2.75
CA ILE A 306 -9.62 19.70 3.10
C ILE A 306 -9.43 19.23 4.55
N PRO A 307 -8.46 18.34 4.83
CA PRO A 307 -8.14 17.91 6.19
C PRO A 307 -7.49 19.06 6.98
N LEU A 308 -8.30 19.85 7.69
CA LEU A 308 -7.86 21.05 8.41
C LEU A 308 -6.85 20.76 9.52
N ASP A 309 -6.89 19.57 10.12
CA ASP A 309 -5.92 19.13 11.12
C ASP A 309 -4.52 18.92 10.50
N VAL A 310 -4.46 18.34 9.30
CA VAL A 310 -3.21 18.14 8.55
C VAL A 310 -2.68 19.48 8.06
N LEU A 311 -3.55 20.32 7.51
CA LEU A 311 -3.19 21.67 7.05
C LEU A 311 -2.67 22.53 8.21
N GLY A 312 -3.31 22.46 9.39
CA GLY A 312 -2.83 23.16 10.59
C GLY A 312 -1.46 22.69 11.05
N ARG A 313 -1.18 21.37 11.02
CA ARG A 313 0.16 20.85 11.31
C ARG A 313 1.20 21.39 10.32
N LEU A 314 0.88 21.41 9.02
CA LEU A 314 1.77 21.94 7.98
C LEU A 314 2.11 23.41 8.18
N TYR A 315 1.15 24.24 8.62
CA TYR A 315 1.40 25.64 8.97
C TYR A 315 2.40 25.79 10.12
N LEU A 316 2.46 24.83 11.05
CA LEU A 316 3.35 24.90 12.21
C LEU A 316 4.73 24.26 11.96
N LYS A 317 4.95 23.57 10.83
CA LYS A 317 6.20 22.83 10.57
C LYS A 317 7.46 23.68 10.59
N ASN A 318 7.38 24.95 10.17
CA ASN A 318 8.53 25.85 10.22
C ASN A 318 8.83 26.35 11.65
N GLN A 319 7.81 26.48 12.50
CA GLN A 319 7.99 26.83 13.92
C GLN A 319 8.58 25.64 14.69
N GLU A 320 8.06 24.43 14.44
CA GLU A 320 8.63 23.17 14.93
C GLU A 320 10.11 23.05 14.53
N MET A 321 10.42 23.26 13.24
CA MET A 321 11.79 23.17 12.73
C MET A 321 12.73 24.26 13.28
N SER A 322 12.22 25.44 13.62
CA SER A 322 13.01 26.52 14.24
C SER A 322 13.61 26.05 15.59
N GLY A 323 12.77 25.51 16.48
CA GLY A 323 13.21 24.99 17.77
C GLY A 323 14.14 23.78 17.64
N ILE A 324 13.84 22.86 16.71
CA ILE A 324 14.71 21.72 16.39
C ILE A 324 16.10 22.22 15.93
N MET A 325 16.14 23.18 15.01
CA MET A 325 17.38 23.72 14.45
C MET A 325 18.24 24.36 15.53
N GLU A 326 17.66 25.19 16.40
CA GLU A 326 18.38 25.82 17.52
C GLU A 326 19.00 24.77 18.45
N GLU A 327 18.19 23.81 18.90
CA GLU A 327 18.62 22.77 19.84
C GLU A 327 19.69 21.84 19.25
N ALA A 328 19.46 21.34 18.03
CA ALA A 328 20.33 20.37 17.40
C ALA A 328 21.65 20.99 16.93
N LEU A 329 21.63 22.21 16.36
CA LEU A 329 22.86 22.88 15.96
C LEU A 329 23.69 23.33 17.18
N GLY A 330 23.05 23.83 18.23
CA GLY A 330 23.74 24.13 19.50
C GLY A 330 24.32 22.88 20.18
N TYR A 331 23.67 21.73 20.03
CA TYR A 331 24.23 20.46 20.48
C TYR A 331 25.42 20.00 19.63
N LEU A 332 25.34 20.11 18.30
CA LEU A 332 26.44 19.79 17.39
C LEU A 332 27.66 20.68 17.62
N GLU A 333 27.46 21.97 17.86
CA GLU A 333 28.54 22.88 18.20
C GLU A 333 29.28 22.41 19.46
N ARG A 334 28.54 22.11 20.53
CA ARG A 334 29.14 21.60 21.78
C ARG A 334 29.87 20.28 21.58
N CYS A 335 29.32 19.37 20.78
CA CYS A 335 29.92 18.05 20.59
C CYS A 335 31.14 18.08 19.67
N LEU A 336 31.13 18.88 18.60
CA LEU A 336 32.14 18.83 17.55
C LEU A 336 33.20 19.93 17.70
N CYS A 337 32.86 21.07 18.30
CA CYS A 337 33.71 22.26 18.30
C CYS A 337 34.38 22.57 19.64
N ASP A 338 33.86 22.05 20.76
CA ASP A 338 34.41 22.33 22.09
C ASP A 338 35.57 21.39 22.44
N SER A 339 36.64 21.96 23.02
CA SER A 339 37.84 21.21 23.42
C SER A 339 37.58 20.19 24.53
N ASP A 340 36.57 20.45 25.37
CA ASP A 340 36.22 19.61 26.50
C ASP A 340 35.14 18.56 26.15
N SER A 341 34.76 18.48 24.87
CA SER A 341 33.75 17.54 24.40
C SER A 341 34.15 16.07 24.66
N PRO A 342 33.18 15.21 25.07
CA PRO A 342 33.41 13.77 25.17
C PRO A 342 33.49 13.07 23.80
N TYR A 343 33.14 13.77 22.72
CA TYR A 343 33.22 13.30 21.34
C TYR A 343 34.59 13.68 20.76
N ARG A 344 35.62 12.88 21.04
CA ARG A 344 37.01 13.16 20.63
C ARG A 344 37.45 12.47 19.35
N ASP A 345 36.77 11.38 18.99
CA ASP A 345 37.19 10.51 17.89
C ASP A 345 36.09 10.43 16.83
N ARG A 346 36.51 10.21 15.57
CA ARG A 346 35.63 10.04 14.42
C ARG A 346 34.53 9.01 14.64
N SER A 347 34.83 7.91 15.32
CA SER A 347 33.87 6.84 15.63
C SER A 347 32.69 7.28 16.48
N LYS A 348 32.81 8.41 17.20
CA LYS A 348 31.73 9.01 17.99
C LYS A 348 31.10 10.22 17.28
N ARG A 349 31.88 10.99 16.52
CA ARG A 349 31.41 12.20 15.82
C ARG A 349 30.59 11.88 14.57
N GLU A 350 31.02 10.90 13.80
CA GLU A 350 30.37 10.54 12.54
C GLU A 350 28.93 10.02 12.75
N PRO A 351 28.63 9.17 13.77
CA PRO A 351 27.26 8.79 14.08
C PRO A 351 26.34 9.96 14.45
N LEU A 352 26.85 11.01 15.13
CA LEU A 352 26.04 12.19 15.45
C LEU A 352 25.54 12.89 14.18
N VAL A 353 26.45 13.12 13.23
CA VAL A 353 26.16 13.81 11.97
C VAL A 353 25.18 12.98 11.15
N LYS A 354 25.44 11.67 11.00
CA LYS A 354 24.58 10.75 10.24
C LYS A 354 23.17 10.63 10.81
N ALA A 355 23.05 10.52 12.14
CA ALA A 355 21.74 10.45 12.79
C ALA A 355 20.92 11.72 12.51
N TYR A 356 21.56 12.89 12.49
CA TYR A 356 20.86 14.14 12.21
C TYR A 356 20.52 14.33 10.73
N GLU A 357 21.39 13.89 9.82
CA GLU A 357 21.06 13.83 8.39
C GLU A 357 19.84 12.93 8.13
N ALA A 358 19.83 11.73 8.70
CA ALA A 358 18.73 10.77 8.56
C ALA A 358 17.40 11.34 9.11
N TYR A 359 17.46 12.08 10.23
CA TYR A 359 16.30 12.76 10.78
C TYR A 359 15.74 13.82 9.83
N LEU A 360 16.59 14.68 9.25
CA LEU A 360 16.13 15.72 8.31
C LEU A 360 15.53 15.10 7.03
N ASP A 361 16.05 13.99 6.55
CA ASP A 361 15.46 13.26 5.42
C ASP A 361 14.09 12.67 5.77
N ALA A 362 13.96 12.02 6.91
CA ALA A 362 12.69 11.43 7.36
C ALA A 362 11.62 12.52 7.64
N TYR A 363 12.04 13.66 8.20
CA TYR A 363 11.16 14.79 8.48
C TYR A 363 10.61 15.42 7.19
N ALA A 364 11.48 15.66 6.21
CA ALA A 364 11.07 16.22 4.92
C ALA A 364 10.09 15.30 4.18
N GLU A 365 10.35 13.99 4.21
CA GLU A 365 9.49 12.99 3.57
C GLU A 365 8.10 12.96 4.19
N ALA A 366 8.00 12.95 5.53
CA ALA A 366 6.73 12.99 6.25
C ALA A 366 5.95 14.28 5.93
N CYS A 367 6.62 15.43 5.94
CA CYS A 367 5.99 16.71 5.60
C CYS A 367 5.46 16.74 4.17
N TYR A 368 6.19 16.17 3.21
CA TYR A 368 5.74 16.14 1.82
C TYR A 368 4.51 15.24 1.63
N LEU A 369 4.42 14.13 2.36
CA LEU A 369 3.25 13.25 2.32
C LEU A 369 2.02 13.87 2.98
N GLU A 370 2.18 14.63 4.07
CA GLU A 370 1.11 15.48 4.63
C GLU A 370 0.64 16.54 3.63
N LEU A 371 1.58 17.15 2.89
CA LEU A 371 1.27 18.13 1.84
C LEU A 371 0.42 17.51 0.71
N LEU A 372 0.75 16.30 0.27
CA LEU A 372 -0.01 15.59 -0.76
C LEU A 372 -1.46 15.31 -0.33
N GLN A 373 -1.71 15.02 0.95
CA GLN A 373 -3.07 14.79 1.47
C GLN A 373 -3.93 16.03 1.40
N VAL A 374 -3.35 17.17 1.76
CA VAL A 374 -4.03 18.45 1.65
C VAL A 374 -4.32 18.78 0.18
N MET A 375 -3.35 18.54 -0.72
CA MET A 375 -3.49 18.83 -2.14
C MET A 375 -4.49 17.94 -2.88
N ASP A 376 -4.68 16.69 -2.45
CA ASP A 376 -5.67 15.76 -3.03
C ASP A 376 -7.11 16.28 -2.89
N GLN A 377 -7.36 17.09 -1.85
CA GLN A 377 -8.67 17.68 -1.55
C GLN A 377 -8.78 19.15 -2.00
N MET A 378 -7.74 19.70 -2.64
CA MET A 378 -7.75 21.05 -3.21
C MET A 378 -8.30 21.05 -4.63
N ASP A 379 -8.78 22.21 -5.09
CA ASP A 379 -9.07 22.38 -6.51
C ASP A 379 -7.79 22.22 -7.36
N PRO A 380 -7.88 21.74 -8.62
CA PRO A 380 -6.72 21.44 -9.44
C PRO A 380 -5.77 22.63 -9.69
N GLU A 381 -6.26 23.87 -9.68
CA GLU A 381 -5.44 25.07 -9.92
C GLU A 381 -4.60 25.39 -8.66
N SER A 382 -5.22 25.35 -7.49
CA SER A 382 -4.54 25.53 -6.20
C SER A 382 -3.54 24.39 -5.93
N ALA A 383 -3.94 23.14 -6.15
CA ALA A 383 -3.06 21.98 -6.00
C ALA A 383 -1.84 22.08 -6.93
N LYS A 384 -2.03 22.46 -8.20
CA LYS A 384 -0.92 22.65 -9.13
C LYS A 384 0.03 23.78 -8.67
N THR A 385 -0.51 24.88 -8.17
CA THR A 385 0.29 26.00 -7.68
C THR A 385 1.21 25.58 -6.53
N VAL A 386 0.68 24.80 -5.58
CA VAL A 386 1.46 24.26 -4.46
C VAL A 386 2.51 23.25 -4.96
N LEU A 387 2.16 22.40 -5.93
CA LEU A 387 3.08 21.41 -6.51
C LEU A 387 4.26 22.08 -7.22
N ASP A 388 3.98 23.10 -8.04
CA ASP A 388 5.00 23.85 -8.79
C ASP A 388 5.97 24.56 -7.84
N ALA A 389 5.46 25.11 -6.72
CA ALA A 389 6.29 25.70 -5.68
C ALA A 389 7.17 24.65 -4.98
N ALA A 390 6.59 23.50 -4.58
CA ALA A 390 7.33 22.41 -3.95
C ALA A 390 8.42 21.83 -4.88
N ALA A 391 8.18 21.79 -6.20
CA ALA A 391 9.16 21.36 -7.19
C ALA A 391 10.36 22.33 -7.32
N GLY A 392 10.16 23.61 -6.98
CA GLY A 392 11.21 24.63 -6.91
C GLY A 392 12.04 24.60 -5.61
N MET A 393 11.52 24.00 -4.54
CA MET A 393 12.18 23.91 -3.23
C MET A 393 13.27 22.84 -3.22
N SER A 394 14.41 23.14 -2.58
CA SER A 394 15.57 22.22 -2.59
C SER A 394 15.29 20.92 -1.84
N THR A 395 14.51 21.01 -0.77
CA THR A 395 14.14 19.91 0.12
C THR A 395 13.06 19.02 -0.50
N PHE A 396 12.02 19.61 -1.11
CA PHE A 396 10.85 18.85 -1.57
C PHE A 396 10.97 18.33 -3.00
N LYS A 397 11.81 18.92 -3.85
CA LYS A 397 11.98 18.51 -5.25
C LYS A 397 12.22 17.00 -5.45
N GLN A 398 12.98 16.37 -4.55
CA GLN A 398 13.24 14.93 -4.64
C GLN A 398 11.98 14.08 -4.38
N TYR A 399 11.09 14.54 -3.48
CA TYR A 399 9.86 13.83 -3.14
C TYR A 399 8.76 14.06 -4.17
N VAL A 400 8.75 15.20 -4.86
CA VAL A 400 7.88 15.45 -6.03
C VAL A 400 8.07 14.39 -7.11
N LEU A 401 9.31 13.95 -7.33
CA LEU A 401 9.61 12.89 -8.29
C LEU A 401 9.27 11.49 -7.75
N LYS A 402 9.45 11.28 -6.44
CA LYS A 402 9.22 10.00 -5.76
C LYS A 402 7.73 9.70 -5.58
N TYR A 403 6.91 10.73 -5.35
CA TYR A 403 5.49 10.63 -5.02
C TYR A 403 4.66 11.57 -5.92
N PRO A 404 4.39 11.19 -7.18
CA PRO A 404 3.60 12.01 -8.08
C PRO A 404 2.13 12.11 -7.59
N LEU A 405 1.54 13.30 -7.72
CA LEU A 405 0.13 13.54 -7.40
C LEU A 405 -0.81 12.71 -8.29
N SER A 406 -0.41 12.42 -9.54
CA SER A 406 -1.17 11.56 -10.46
C SER A 406 -0.88 10.07 -10.24
N ASN A 407 -1.94 9.31 -9.95
CA ASN A 407 -1.99 7.84 -9.77
C ASN A 407 -1.86 7.28 -8.34
N THR A 408 -1.86 8.11 -7.30
CA THR A 408 -1.78 7.59 -5.92
C THR A 408 -3.17 7.27 -5.40
N GLN A 409 -3.50 5.98 -5.26
CA GLN A 409 -4.73 5.56 -4.58
C GLN A 409 -4.64 5.98 -3.11
N GLU A 410 -5.73 6.47 -2.51
CA GLU A 410 -5.79 6.93 -1.10
C GLU A 410 -5.17 5.92 -0.12
N GLU A 411 -5.39 4.62 -0.33
CA GLU A 411 -4.80 3.53 0.47
C GLU A 411 -3.27 3.37 0.32
N GLU A 412 -2.70 3.82 -0.78
CA GLU A 412 -1.25 3.84 -1.01
C GLU A 412 -0.62 5.08 -0.37
N LEU A 413 -1.26 6.25 -0.47
CA LEU A 413 -0.82 7.47 0.20
C LEU A 413 -0.81 7.28 1.73
N SER A 414 -1.85 6.67 2.31
CA SER A 414 -1.89 6.36 3.74
C SER A 414 -0.81 5.35 4.16
N ARG A 415 -0.45 4.40 3.29
CA ARG A 415 0.64 3.44 3.56
C ARG A 415 2.00 4.11 3.53
N GLN A 416 2.22 4.97 2.54
CA GLN A 416 3.45 5.75 2.41
C GLN A 416 3.62 6.71 3.59
N GLN A 417 2.55 7.38 4.01
CA GLN A 417 2.54 8.22 5.20
C GLN A 417 2.91 7.41 6.46
N ALA A 418 2.24 6.27 6.70
CA ALA A 418 2.53 5.45 7.88
C ALA A 418 3.98 4.95 7.90
N ALA A 419 4.55 4.66 6.71
CA ALA A 419 5.96 4.30 6.59
C ALA A 419 6.89 5.48 6.89
N ALA A 420 6.61 6.68 6.37
CA ALA A 420 7.40 7.88 6.62
C ALA A 420 7.33 8.34 8.08
N GLU A 421 6.15 8.26 8.71
CA GLU A 421 5.98 8.52 10.15
C GLU A 421 6.76 7.49 11.00
N GLY A 422 6.77 6.22 10.58
CA GLY A 422 7.59 5.19 11.19
C GLY A 422 9.09 5.52 11.10
N GLN A 423 9.57 5.90 9.92
CA GLN A 423 10.97 6.30 9.70
C GLN A 423 11.35 7.53 10.52
N LEU A 424 10.47 8.54 10.58
CA LEU A 424 10.69 9.74 11.39
C LEU A 424 10.79 9.38 12.88
N LYS A 425 9.94 8.47 13.35
CA LYS A 425 9.99 7.97 14.73
C LYS A 425 11.28 7.21 15.03
N ASP A 426 11.74 6.38 14.10
CA ASP A 426 12.99 5.63 14.25
C ASP A 426 14.20 6.58 14.26
N ALA A 427 14.23 7.57 13.36
CA ALA A 427 15.29 8.59 13.33
C ALA A 427 15.30 9.46 14.60
N ARG A 428 14.14 9.80 15.16
CA ARG A 428 14.04 10.43 16.49
C ARG A 428 14.61 9.54 17.60
N GLY A 429 14.37 8.22 17.50
CA GLY A 429 14.97 7.23 18.38
C GLY A 429 16.49 7.23 18.30
N GLU A 430 17.05 7.33 17.10
CA GLU A 430 18.49 7.40 16.87
C GLU A 430 19.10 8.69 17.43
N LEU A 431 18.46 9.85 17.21
CA LEU A 431 18.89 11.11 17.82
C LEU A 431 18.94 11.06 19.35
N ARG A 432 17.95 10.40 19.98
CA ARG A 432 17.95 10.17 21.43
C ARG A 432 19.11 9.29 21.88
N GLN A 433 19.46 8.25 21.12
CA GLN A 433 20.63 7.42 21.42
C GLN A 433 21.94 8.21 21.30
N GLN A 434 21.96 9.22 20.43
CA GLN A 434 23.06 10.17 20.26
C GLN A 434 23.05 11.34 21.26
N ASN A 435 22.10 11.35 22.21
CA ASN A 435 21.88 12.36 23.25
C ASN A 435 21.54 13.77 22.75
N PHE A 436 20.94 13.91 21.57
CA PHE A 436 20.40 15.19 21.16
C PHE A 436 19.31 15.67 22.14
N PRO A 437 19.28 16.97 22.48
CA PRO A 437 18.19 17.54 23.26
C PRO A 437 16.90 17.45 22.45
N MET A 438 15.85 16.90 23.08
CA MET A 438 14.53 16.68 22.47
C MET A 438 13.47 17.50 23.22
N THR A 439 13.76 18.78 23.48
CA THR A 439 12.93 19.65 24.33
C THR A 439 11.99 20.55 23.53
N ALA A 440 12.30 20.81 22.26
CA ALA A 440 11.43 21.54 21.35
C ALA A 440 10.08 20.81 21.11
N VAL A 441 9.02 21.59 20.96
CA VAL A 441 7.70 21.08 20.57
C VAL A 441 7.82 20.49 19.17
N GLY A 442 7.61 19.18 19.05
CA GLY A 442 7.67 18.46 17.78
C GLY A 442 8.65 17.29 17.73
N TRP A 443 9.49 17.07 18.75
CA TRP A 443 10.38 15.89 18.82
C TRP A 443 9.71 14.54 19.10
#